data_AF-A0A562TYX9-F1
#
_entry.id   AF-A0A562TYX9-F1
#
_cell.length_a   1.000
_cell.length_b   1.000
_cell.length_c   1.000
_cell.angle_alpha   90.00
_cell.angle_beta   90.00
_cell.angle_gamma   90.00
#
_symmetry.space_group_name_H-M   'P 1'
#
loop_
_entity.id
_entity.type
_entity.pdbx_description
1 polymer ?
#
loop_
_entity_poly.entity_id
_entity_poly.type
_entity_poly.pdbx_seq_one_letter_code
_entity_poly.pdbx_strand_id
1 'polypeptide(L)' 'MPPKGHPLYDPEVKQRPLKFEDCELGESTITNCNLTGVSIDKCELKGMKINGILVEDLLKAYHR' A
#
# COMPACT_ATOMS: atom_id res chain seq x y z
N MET A 1 6.66 13.37 1.40
CA MET A 1 7.16 14.58 0.71
C MET A 1 6.37 15.76 1.20
N PRO A 2 6.97 16.95 1.34
CA PRO A 2 6.22 18.15 1.70
C PRO A 2 5.13 18.47 0.65
N PRO A 3 3.98 19.03 1.04
CA PRO A 3 2.92 19.42 0.11
C PRO A 3 3.30 20.69 -0.68
N LYS A 4 2.60 20.94 -1.80
CA LYS A 4 2.79 22.15 -2.60
C LYS A 4 2.58 23.40 -1.72
N GLY A 5 3.53 24.34 -1.80
CA GLY A 5 3.54 25.56 -0.97
C GLY A 5 4.42 25.47 0.29
N HIS A 6 4.93 24.28 0.64
CA HIS A 6 5.92 24.13 1.69
C HIS A 6 7.32 24.56 1.20
N PRO A 7 8.18 25.23 2.00
CA PRO A 7 9.51 25.69 1.58
C PRO A 7 10.46 24.60 1.07
N LEU A 8 10.21 23.34 1.44
CA LEU A 8 10.97 22.16 1.03
C LEU A 8 10.25 21.32 -0.05
N TYR A 9 9.22 21.88 -0.70
CA TYR A 9 8.54 21.21 -1.80
C TYR A 9 9.44 21.19 -3.03
N ASP A 10 9.68 19.99 -3.56
CA ASP A 10 10.38 19.77 -4.82
C ASP A 10 9.51 18.83 -5.69
N PRO A 11 9.03 19.28 -6.87
CA PRO A 11 8.19 18.48 -7.75
C PRO A 11 8.95 17.35 -8.46
N GLU A 12 10.28 17.43 -8.56
CA GLU A 12 11.11 16.41 -9.22
C GLU A 12 11.51 15.28 -8.27
N VAL A 13 11.46 15.54 -6.96
CA VAL A 13 11.75 14.53 -5.94
C VAL A 13 10.64 13.47 -5.97
N LYS A 14 11.03 12.21 -6.08
CA LYS A 14 10.13 11.08 -5.86
C LYS A 14 10.23 10.63 -4.41
N GLN A 15 9.09 10.27 -3.83
CA GLN A 15 9.08 9.60 -2.55
C GLN A 15 9.85 8.27 -2.68
N ARG A 16 10.77 8.03 -1.75
CA ARG A 16 11.54 6.79 -1.71
C ARG A 16 10.60 5.63 -1.36
N PRO A 17 10.84 4.41 -1.88
CA PRO A 17 10.06 3.23 -1.52
C PRO A 17 9.98 3.05 0.00
N LEU A 18 8.81 2.65 0.49
CA LEU A 18 8.63 2.24 1.89
C LEU A 18 8.78 0.73 2.00
N LYS A 19 9.44 0.29 3.07
CA LYS A 19 9.49 -1.11 3.48
C LYS A 19 8.90 -1.23 4.88
N PHE A 20 7.91 -2.09 5.03
CA PHE A 20 7.40 -2.54 6.32
C PHE A 20 7.84 -3.99 6.50
N GLU A 21 8.45 -4.31 7.64
CA GLU A 21 8.98 -5.63 7.95
C GLU A 21 8.63 -5.93 9.41
N ASP A 22 8.02 -7.09 9.66
CA ASP A 22 7.57 -7.55 10.99
C ASP A 22 6.70 -6.52 11.75
N CYS A 23 5.85 -5.79 11.02
CA CYS A 23 4.97 -4.76 11.57
C CYS A 23 3.51 -5.23 11.59
N GLU A 24 2.77 -4.88 12.65
CA GLU A 24 1.32 -5.02 12.66
C GLU A 24 0.67 -3.81 12.00
N LEU A 25 -0.02 -4.06 10.87
CA LEU A 25 -0.73 -3.04 10.08
C LEU A 25 -2.25 -3.24 10.08
N GLY A 26 -2.76 -4.06 11.02
CA GLY A 26 -4.20 -4.28 11.19
C GLY A 26 -4.97 -2.97 11.28
N GLU A 27 -6.16 -2.94 10.66
CA GLU A 27 -7.07 -1.77 10.63
C GLU A 27 -6.50 -0.50 9.96
N SER A 28 -5.26 -0.55 9.45
CA SER A 28 -4.67 0.57 8.71
C SER A 28 -5.34 0.77 7.35
N THR A 29 -5.32 2.01 6.88
CA THR A 29 -5.90 2.39 5.59
C THR A 29 -4.89 3.16 4.76
N ILE A 30 -4.71 2.73 3.50
CA ILE A 30 -3.86 3.40 2.51
C ILE A 30 -4.79 3.98 1.44
N THR A 31 -4.97 5.30 1.43
CA THR A 31 -5.93 5.98 0.55
C THR A 31 -5.25 7.04 -0.30
N ASN A 32 -5.68 7.16 -1.57
CA ASN A 32 -5.14 8.13 -2.54
C ASN A 32 -3.62 8.03 -2.73
N CYS A 33 -3.07 6.82 -2.68
CA CYS A 33 -1.65 6.56 -2.90
C CYS A 33 -1.42 5.88 -4.25
N ASN A 34 -0.29 6.17 -4.89
CA ASN A 34 0.19 5.37 -6.00
C ASN A 34 0.86 4.10 -5.44
N LEU A 35 0.26 2.94 -5.70
CA LEU A 35 0.75 1.63 -5.25
C LEU A 35 1.46 0.84 -6.37
N THR A 36 1.84 1.50 -7.47
CA THR A 36 2.55 0.85 -8.58
C THR A 36 3.84 0.23 -8.08
N GLY A 37 4.00 -1.08 -8.29
CA GLY A 37 5.18 -1.83 -7.88
C GLY A 37 5.22 -2.22 -6.39
N VAL A 38 4.15 -1.98 -5.62
CA VAL A 38 4.05 -2.50 -4.24
C VAL A 38 3.86 -4.01 -4.27
N SER A 39 4.67 -4.72 -3.49
CA SER A 39 4.57 -6.14 -3.24
C SER A 39 4.12 -6.41 -1.81
N ILE A 40 3.19 -7.34 -1.63
CA ILE A 40 2.81 -7.87 -0.32
C ILE A 40 3.16 -9.36 -0.35
N ASP A 41 4.05 -9.77 0.55
CA ASP A 41 4.70 -11.08 0.58
C ASP A 41 4.72 -11.57 2.03
N LYS A 42 4.41 -12.86 2.25
CA LYS A 42 4.44 -13.51 3.57
C LYS A 42 3.70 -12.75 4.68
N CYS A 43 2.60 -12.09 4.35
CA CYS A 43 1.74 -11.42 5.33
C CYS A 43 0.48 -12.24 5.62
N GLU A 44 -0.10 -12.04 6.80
CA GLU A 44 -1.50 -12.40 7.05
C GLU A 44 -2.40 -11.43 6.27
N LEU A 45 -3.33 -11.97 5.47
CA LEU A 45 -4.18 -11.22 4.55
C LEU A 45 -5.65 -11.21 4.98
N LYS A 46 -6.00 -11.88 6.09
CA LYS A 46 -7.36 -12.00 6.57
C LYS A 46 -8.03 -10.63 6.73
N GLY A 47 -9.16 -10.45 6.03
CA GLY A 47 -9.94 -9.22 6.06
C GLY A 47 -9.31 -8.03 5.30
N MET A 48 -8.14 -8.19 4.70
CA MET A 48 -7.52 -7.17 3.85
C MET A 48 -8.38 -6.93 2.60
N LYS A 49 -8.54 -5.66 2.23
CA LYS A 49 -9.34 -5.24 1.07
C LYS A 49 -8.55 -4.39 0.09
N ILE A 50 -8.72 -4.64 -1.19
CA ILE A 50 -8.30 -3.74 -2.28
C ILE A 50 -9.57 -3.22 -2.96
N ASN A 51 -9.77 -1.90 -2.94
CA ASN A 51 -10.98 -1.25 -3.47
C ASN A 51 -12.29 -1.86 -2.91
N GLY A 52 -12.28 -2.28 -1.64
CA GLY A 52 -13.42 -2.90 -0.96
C GLY A 52 -13.56 -4.41 -1.18
N ILE A 53 -12.78 -5.03 -2.06
CA ILE A 53 -12.83 -6.46 -2.38
C ILE A 53 -11.84 -7.22 -1.49
N LEU A 54 -12.25 -8.35 -0.91
CA LEU A 54 -11.38 -9.20 -0.11
C LEU A 54 -10.26 -9.80 -0.96
N VAL A 55 -9.01 -9.62 -0.51
CA VAL A 55 -7.83 -10.15 -1.22
C VAL A 55 -7.85 -11.68 -1.27
N GLU A 56 -8.31 -12.34 -0.22
CA GLU A 56 -8.46 -13.80 -0.18
C GLU A 56 -9.38 -14.32 -1.30
N ASP A 57 -10.45 -13.61 -1.61
CA ASP A 57 -11.39 -14.00 -2.68
C ASP A 57 -10.77 -13.80 -4.06
N LEU A 58 -9.99 -12.74 -4.25
CA LEU A 58 -9.22 -12.51 -5.49
C LEU A 58 -8.20 -13.62 -5.72
N LEU A 59 -7.45 -14.01 -4.68
CA LEU A 59 -6.45 -15.07 -4.79
C LEU A 59 -7.09 -16.43 -5.08
N LYS A 60 -8.21 -16.76 -4.41
CA LYS A 60 -8.99 -17.98 -4.70
C LYS A 60 -9.50 -18.02 -6.15
N ALA A 61 -9.91 -16.87 -6.70
CA ALA A 61 -10.36 -16.79 -8.08
C ALA A 61 -9.22 -16.99 -9.09
N TYR A 62 -8.00 -16.56 -8.77
CA TYR A 62 -6.82 -16.68 -9.63
C TYR A 62 -6.19 -18.08 -9.59
N HIS A 63 -6.10 -18.71 -8.42
CA HIS A 63 -5.47 -20.01 -8.21
C HIS A 63 -6.41 -21.21 -8.42
N ARG A 64 -7.33 -21.12 -9.38
CA ARG A 64 -8.25 -22.22 -9.71
C ARG A 64 -7.53 -23.47 -10.20
#